data_AF-A0A4Q9KNY1-F1
#
_entry.id   AF-A0A4Q9KNY1-F1
#
_cell.length_a   1.000
_cell.length_b   1.000
_cell.length_c   1.000
_cell.angle_alpha   90.00
_cell.angle_beta   90.00
_cell.angle_gamma   90.00
#
_symmetry.space_group_name_H-M   'P 1'
#
loop_
_entity.id
_entity.type
_entity.pdbx_description
1 polymer ?
#
loop_
_entity_poly.entity_id
_entity_poly.type
_entity_poly.pdbx_seq_one_letter_code
_entity_poly.pdbx_strand_id
1 'polypeptide(L)' 'MLDLLELTELAWHDCFWDTSPPQDVIDDPFLVADGQLPELIRAARLAVTDYRDLRIAADLIRASR' A
#
# COMPACT_ATOMS: atom_id res chain seq x y z
N MET A 1 9.63 -5.05 9.49
CA MET A 1 8.37 -4.45 8.98
C MET A 1 8.55 -2.99 8.56
N LEU A 2 9.58 -2.29 9.05
CA LEU A 2 10.00 -1.00 8.49
C LEU A 2 10.59 -1.15 7.07
N ASP A 3 11.38 -2.20 6.84
CA ASP A 3 12.10 -2.41 5.57
C ASP A 3 11.15 -2.52 4.37
N LEU A 4 9.97 -3.11 4.55
CA LEU A 4 8.97 -3.22 3.49
C LEU A 4 8.39 -1.84 3.11
N LEU A 5 8.16 -0.96 4.09
CA LEU A 5 7.67 0.39 3.82
C LEU A 5 8.75 1.23 3.16
N GLU A 6 10.00 1.14 3.63
CA GLU A 6 11.15 1.80 2.99
C GLU A 6 11.31 1.33 1.53
N LEU A 7 11.20 0.03 1.27
CA LEU A 7 11.20 -0.51 -0.11
C LEU A 7 10.02 0.00 -0.94
N THR A 8 8.86 0.20 -0.31
CA THR A 8 7.66 0.77 -0.97
C THR A 8 7.89 2.23 -1.34
N GLU A 9 8.49 3.03 -0.45
CA GLU A 9 8.84 4.42 -0.73
C GLU A 9 9.88 4.55 -1.84
N LEU A 10 10.94 3.72 -1.81
CA LEU A 10 11.95 3.69 -2.88
C LEU A 10 11.32 3.32 -4.23
N ALA A 11 10.48 2.29 -4.28
CA ALA A 11 9.81 1.89 -5.51
C ALA A 11 8.76 2.93 -5.97
N TRP A 12 8.11 3.64 -5.05
CA TRP A 12 7.16 4.69 -5.39
C TRP A 12 7.82 5.82 -6.18
N HIS A 13 9.01 6.25 -5.76
CA HIS A 13 9.80 7.24 -6.48
C HIS A 13 10.03 6.84 -7.93
N ASP A 14 10.42 5.58 -8.16
CA ASP A 14 10.72 5.09 -9.51
C ASP A 14 9.45 4.92 -10.36
N CYS A 15 8.32 4.56 -9.76
CA CYS A 15 7.05 4.34 -10.46
C CYS A 15 6.28 5.63 -10.76
N PHE A 16 6.31 6.61 -9.85
CA PHE A 16 5.44 7.78 -9.91
C PHE A 16 6.18 9.12 -9.94
N TRP A 17 7.52 9.12 -9.87
CA TRP A 17 8.35 10.34 -9.89
C TRP A 17 8.03 11.32 -8.76
N ASP A 18 7.56 10.79 -7.64
CA ASP A 18 7.20 11.54 -6.43
C ASP A 18 8.05 11.06 -5.26
N THR A 19 8.34 11.95 -4.32
CA THR A 19 9.33 11.70 -3.24
C THR A 19 8.83 10.67 -2.24
N SER A 20 7.52 10.58 -2.02
CA SER A 20 6.91 9.64 -1.08
C SER A 20 5.47 9.35 -1.49
N PRO A 21 4.93 8.16 -1.18
CA PRO A 21 3.50 7.90 -1.34
C PRO A 21 2.67 8.87 -0.50
N PRO A 22 1.49 9.29 -0.99
CA PRO A 22 0.48 9.95 -0.16
C PRO A 22 0.14 9.13 1.09
N GLN A 23 -0.19 9.79 2.21
CA GLN A 23 -0.43 9.11 3.49
C GLN A 23 -1.52 8.04 3.40
N ASP A 24 -2.58 8.33 2.64
CA ASP A 24 -3.69 7.41 2.42
C ASP A 24 -3.26 6.15 1.64
N VAL A 25 -2.21 6.21 0.82
CA VAL A 25 -1.59 5.05 0.15
C VAL A 25 -0.66 4.28 1.11
N ILE A 26 -0.07 4.93 2.12
CA ILE A 26 0.70 4.27 3.19
C ILE A 26 -0.22 3.49 4.15
N ASP A 27 -1.42 4.01 4.42
CA ASP A 27 -2.34 3.41 5.39
C ASP A 27 -3.11 2.20 4.81
N ASP A 28 -3.44 2.23 3.52
CA ASP A 28 -4.25 1.19 2.86
C ASP A 28 -3.62 -0.22 2.93
N PRO A 29 -2.29 -0.42 2.75
CA PRO A 29 -1.66 -1.73 2.88
C PRO A 29 -1.86 -2.36 4.24
N PHE A 30 -1.83 -1.56 5.32
CA PHE A 30 -2.09 -2.06 6.66
C PHE A 30 -3.54 -2.50 6.85
N LEU A 31 -4.47 -1.72 6.30
CA LEU A 31 -5.89 -2.05 6.35
C LEU A 31 -6.20 -3.33 5.56
N VAL A 32 -5.65 -3.45 4.34
CA VAL A 32 -5.85 -4.62 3.46
C VAL A 32 -5.16 -5.87 4.00
N ALA A 33 -4.02 -5.71 4.67
CA ALA A 33 -3.27 -6.84 5.21
C ALA A 33 -3.93 -7.51 6.42
N ASP A 34 -4.77 -6.80 7.18
CA ASP A 34 -5.42 -7.31 8.39
C ASP A 34 -4.47 -8.05 9.35
N GLY A 35 -3.28 -7.48 9.56
CA GLY A 35 -2.23 -8.05 10.42
C GLY A 35 -1.48 -9.27 9.83
N GLN A 36 -1.77 -9.68 8.59
CA GLN A 36 -1.11 -10.79 7.91
C GLN A 36 0.08 -10.31 7.07
N LEU A 37 1.28 -10.76 7.41
CA LEU A 37 2.51 -10.36 6.70
C LEU A 37 2.48 -10.66 5.18
N PRO A 38 2.02 -11.84 4.71
CA PRO A 38 1.95 -12.11 3.26
C PRO A 38 1.05 -11.12 2.52
N GLU A 39 -0.08 -10.75 3.13
CA GLU A 39 -1.01 -9.78 2.55
C GLU A 39 -0.43 -8.35 2.59
N LEU A 40 0.36 -8.02 3.61
CA LEU A 40 1.08 -6.74 3.66
C LEU A 40 2.09 -6.63 2.51
N ILE A 41 2.87 -7.68 2.24
CA ILE A 41 3.80 -7.70 1.10
C ILE A 41 3.04 -7.57 -0.23
N ARG A 42 1.91 -8.28 -0.36
CA ARG A 42 1.07 -8.20 -1.56
C ARG A 42 0.50 -6.79 -1.75
N ALA A 43 0.00 -6.17 -0.68
CA ALA A 43 -0.58 -4.84 -0.72
C ALA A 43 0.46 -3.75 -0.97
N ALA A 44 1.67 -3.85 -0.39
CA ALA A 44 2.80 -2.97 -0.66
C ALA A 44 3.23 -3.04 -2.14
N ARG A 45 3.32 -4.26 -2.71
CA ARG A 45 3.56 -4.42 -4.15
C ARG A 45 2.43 -3.79 -4.99
N LEU A 46 1.18 -3.97 -4.58
CA LEU A 46 0.04 -3.37 -5.27
C LEU A 46 0.09 -1.84 -5.22
N ALA A 47 0.49 -1.25 -4.09
CA ALA A 47 0.65 0.20 -3.93
C ALA A 47 1.54 0.80 -5.03
N VAL A 48 2.66 0.15 -5.33
CA VAL A 48 3.63 0.66 -6.31
C VAL A 48 3.31 0.28 -7.75
N THR A 49 2.56 -0.81 -7.99
CA THR A 49 2.16 -1.20 -9.34
C THR A 49 0.85 -0.55 -9.81
N ASP A 50 -0.13 -0.41 -8.92
CA ASP A 50 -1.39 0.32 -9.13
C ASP A 50 -2.07 0.66 -7.79
N TYR A 51 -1.78 1.84 -7.23
CA TYR A 51 -2.36 2.26 -5.96
C TYR A 51 -3.89 2.44 -6.00
N ARG A 52 -4.50 2.55 -7.18
CA ARG A 52 -5.96 2.73 -7.29
C ARG A 52 -6.68 1.43 -6.99
N ASP A 53 -6.11 0.30 -7.41
CA ASP A 53 -6.62 -1.03 -7.04
C ASP A 53 -6.50 -1.28 -5.54
N LEU A 54 -5.40 -0.81 -4.93
CA LEU A 54 -5.22 -0.83 -3.48
C LEU A 54 -6.29 0.02 -2.77
N ARG A 55 -6.55 1.23 -3.26
CA ARG A 55 -7.61 2.13 -2.75
C ARG A 55 -8.98 1.45 -2.82
N ILE A 56 -9.32 0.83 -3.95
CA ILE A 56 -10.59 0.10 -4.11
C ILE A 56 -10.71 -1.03 -3.08
N ALA A 57 -9.66 -1.82 -2.89
CA ALA A 57 -9.67 -2.90 -1.90
C ALA A 57 -9.87 -2.37 -0.47
N ALA A 58 -9.17 -1.29 -0.12
CA ALA A 58 -9.29 -0.65 1.17
C ALA A 58 -10.71 -0.08 1.40
N ASP A 59 -11.31 0.55 0.38
CA ASP A 59 -12.65 1.12 0.46
C ASP A 59 -13.74 0.05 0.60
N LEU A 60 -13.57 -1.12 -0.04
CA LEU A 60 -14.46 -2.28 0.17
C LEU A 60 -14.43 -2.78 1.62
N ILE A 61 -13.25 -2.79 2.25
CA ILE A 61 -13.12 -3.17 3.66
C ILE A 61 -13.78 -2.12 4.56
N ARG A 62 -13.56 -0.82 4.30
CA ARG A 62 -14.19 0.28 5.04
C ARG A 62 -15.71 0.23 4.96
N ALA A 63 -16.27 -0.05 3.78
CA ALA A 63 -17.72 -0.15 3.57
C ALA A 63 -18.35 -1.38 4.26
N SER A 64 -17.53 -2.36 4.66
CA SER A 64 -17.97 -3.59 5.33
C SER A 64 -17.89 -3.52 6.86
N ARG A 65 -17.46 -2.38 7.43
CA ARG A 65 -17.36 -2.13 8.88
C ARG A 65 -18.49 -1.20 9.34
#